data_AF-A0A6G2G1Q0-F1
#
_entry.id   AF-A0A6G2G1Q0-F1
#
_cell.length_a   1.000
_cell.length_b   1.000
_cell.length_c   1.000
_cell.angle_alpha   90.00
_cell.angle_beta   90.00
_cell.angle_gamma   90.00
#
_symmetry.space_group_name_H-M   'P 1'
#
loop_
_entity.id
_entity.type
_entity.pdbx_description
1 polymer ?
#
loop_
_entity_poly.entity_id
_entity_poly.type
_entity_poly.pdbx_seq_one_letter_code
_entity_poly.pdbx_strand_id
1 'polypeptide(L)'
;MDETHPGRSAPRASLRRPDSPSRTRRYADRVVVREWDRTVFLGEPVEPRKRLARRRVADFREWARVTSARLPEFDREATVGTGRMGPEHEAQYLPPIVVAVYEDGVLTNVVPHVRGGHTVAVSEWLGRVEEGRRASEPVVVC
;
A
#
# COMPACT_ATOMS: atom_id res chain seq x y z
N MET A 1 23.23 35.18 68.42
CA MET A 1 24.59 34.73 68.03
C MET A 1 24.40 33.85 66.81
N ASP A 2 25.29 34.04 65.82
CA ASP A 2 25.20 33.72 64.37
C ASP A 2 24.17 34.59 63.60
N GLU A 3 24.49 35.66 62.86
CA GLU A 3 25.46 35.87 61.73
C GLU A 3 25.21 34.90 60.55
N THR A 4 25.22 35.23 59.24
CA THR A 4 25.39 36.47 58.47
C THR A 4 24.99 36.15 57.00
N HIS A 5 23.98 36.88 56.49
CA HIS A 5 23.89 37.52 55.15
C HIS A 5 23.74 36.73 53.81
N PRO A 6 23.29 37.44 52.73
CA PRO A 6 22.37 36.93 51.70
C PRO A 6 23.03 36.58 50.36
N GLY A 7 22.36 35.75 49.57
CA GLY A 7 22.74 35.40 48.19
C GLY A 7 21.64 35.70 47.18
N ARG A 8 21.81 36.79 46.42
CA ARG A 8 21.19 37.00 45.10
C ARG A 8 21.47 35.80 44.18
N SER A 9 20.49 35.34 43.39
CA SER A 9 20.59 35.32 41.91
C SER A 9 19.48 34.55 41.19
N ALA A 10 18.89 35.28 40.24
CA ALA A 10 18.37 34.90 38.93
C ALA A 10 17.12 33.99 38.80
N PRO A 11 16.15 34.40 37.95
CA PRO A 11 15.07 33.52 37.52
C PRO A 11 15.67 32.42 36.64
N ARG A 12 15.53 31.16 37.05
CA ARG A 12 15.77 30.04 36.14
C ARG A 12 14.68 30.09 35.08
N ALA A 13 15.06 30.64 33.92
CA ALA A 13 14.35 30.45 32.68
C ALA A 13 13.97 28.96 32.56
N SER A 14 12.68 28.68 32.60
CA SER A 14 12.14 27.40 32.14
C SER A 14 12.47 27.34 30.65
N LEU A 15 13.63 26.75 30.34
CA LEU A 15 14.00 26.34 29.00
C LEU A 15 12.86 25.47 28.50
N ARG A 16 11.98 26.07 27.69
CA ARG A 16 11.12 25.32 26.76
C ARG A 16 12.09 24.43 26.01
N ARG A 17 12.01 23.12 26.26
CA ARG A 17 12.64 22.15 25.37
C ARG A 17 12.13 22.47 23.96
N PRO A 18 13.00 22.60 22.96
CA PRO A 18 12.52 22.65 21.59
C PRO A 18 11.72 21.37 21.35
N ASP A 19 10.50 21.54 20.85
CA ASP A 19 9.68 20.45 20.34
C ASP A 19 10.57 19.57 19.47
N SER A 20 10.86 18.38 19.97
CA SER A 20 11.47 17.34 19.15
C SER A 20 10.51 17.10 17.99
N PRO A 21 10.97 17.05 16.73
CA PRO A 21 10.08 16.73 15.63
C PRO A 21 9.46 15.39 15.95
N SER A 22 8.17 15.40 16.27
CA SER A 22 7.41 14.18 16.45
C SER A 22 7.56 13.41 15.15
N ARG A 23 8.31 12.31 15.21
CA ARG A 23 8.18 11.23 14.23
C ARG A 23 6.76 10.73 14.39
N THR A 24 5.81 11.43 13.78
CA THR A 24 4.40 11.07 13.83
C THR A 24 4.26 9.79 13.02
N ARG A 25 4.35 8.67 13.71
CA ARG A 25 4.05 7.35 13.18
C ARG A 25 2.60 7.39 12.73
N ARG A 26 2.36 7.56 11.43
CA ARG A 26 1.02 7.55 10.86
C ARG A 26 0.62 6.11 10.61
N TYR A 27 -0.48 5.70 11.21
CA TYR A 27 -1.12 4.41 10.96
C TYR A 27 -2.06 4.55 9.76
N ALA A 28 -2.34 3.45 9.07
CA ALA A 28 -3.40 3.45 8.06
C ALA A 28 -4.74 3.65 8.77
N ASP A 29 -5.53 4.63 8.33
CA ASP A 29 -6.84 4.92 8.93
C ASP A 29 -7.82 3.76 8.77
N ARG A 30 -7.60 2.90 7.77
CA ARG A 30 -8.39 1.70 7.52
C ARG A 30 -7.52 0.63 6.86
N VAL A 31 -7.84 -0.64 7.09
CA VAL A 31 -7.27 -1.76 6.32
C VAL A 31 -8.45 -2.58 5.80
N VAL A 32 -8.43 -2.90 4.51
CA VAL A 32 -9.48 -3.71 3.88
C VAL A 32 -8.81 -4.90 3.21
N VAL A 33 -9.06 -6.10 3.71
CA VAL A 33 -8.59 -7.33 3.05
C VAL A 33 -9.70 -7.82 2.13
N ARG A 34 -9.37 -8.13 0.89
CA ARG A 34 -10.29 -8.73 -0.09
C ARG A 34 -9.63 -9.92 -0.73
N GLU A 35 -10.42 -10.92 -1.07
CA GLU A 35 -9.93 -12.09 -1.79
C GLU A 35 -10.46 -12.05 -3.22
N TRP A 36 -9.58 -12.29 -4.19
CA TRP A 36 -9.93 -12.57 -5.57
C TRP A 36 -9.62 -14.02 -5.96
N ASP A 37 -10.27 -14.47 -7.03
CA ASP A 37 -9.88 -15.72 -7.68
C ASP A 37 -8.47 -15.57 -8.28
N ARG A 38 -7.74 -16.68 -8.38
CA ARG A 38 -6.40 -16.70 -8.99
C ARG A 38 -6.38 -16.23 -10.45
N THR A 39 -7.54 -16.24 -11.09
CA THR A 39 -7.70 -15.86 -12.49
C THR A 39 -8.93 -14.97 -12.67
N VAL A 40 -8.79 -13.91 -13.47
CA VAL A 40 -9.91 -13.09 -13.94
C VAL A 40 -10.15 -13.38 -15.41
N PHE A 41 -11.37 -13.83 -15.74
CA PHE A 41 -11.79 -14.01 -17.12
C PHE A 41 -11.78 -12.67 -17.87
N LEU A 42 -11.22 -12.67 -19.08
CA LEU A 42 -11.15 -11.49 -19.94
C LEU A 42 -12.40 -11.33 -20.83
N GLY A 43 -13.20 -12.38 -21.00
CA GLY A 43 -14.47 -12.37 -21.75
C GLY A 43 -15.68 -11.90 -20.94
N GLU A 44 -16.71 -11.42 -21.65
CA GLU A 44 -18.06 -11.16 -21.09
C GLU A 44 -18.93 -12.44 -21.16
N PRO A 45 -19.92 -12.65 -20.27
CA PRO A 45 -20.33 -11.79 -19.17
C PRO A 45 -19.59 -12.11 -17.85
N VAL A 46 -19.24 -11.05 -17.12
CA VAL A 46 -18.47 -11.13 -15.86
C VAL A 46 -19.40 -10.97 -14.65
N GLU A 47 -19.46 -11.99 -13.78
CA GLU A 47 -20.17 -11.95 -12.49
C GLU A 47 -19.76 -10.71 -11.66
N PRO A 48 -20.65 -10.13 -10.82
CA PRO A 48 -20.38 -8.88 -10.10
C PRO A 48 -19.06 -8.84 -9.31
N ARG A 49 -18.67 -9.96 -8.68
CA ARG A 49 -17.39 -10.07 -7.94
C ARG A 49 -16.18 -9.97 -8.88
N LYS A 50 -16.23 -10.66 -10.02
CA LYS A 50 -15.18 -10.62 -11.05
C LYS A 50 -15.08 -9.24 -11.71
N ARG A 51 -16.20 -8.50 -11.79
CA ARG A 51 -16.24 -7.10 -12.28
C ARG A 51 -15.43 -6.16 -11.38
N LEU A 52 -15.53 -6.33 -10.07
CA LEU A 52 -14.75 -5.52 -9.12
C LEU A 52 -13.24 -5.80 -9.24
N ALA A 53 -12.85 -7.07 -9.30
CA ALA A 53 -11.44 -7.46 -9.50
C ALA A 53 -10.89 -6.90 -10.80
N ARG A 54 -11.63 -7.04 -11.92
CA ARG A 54 -11.26 -6.47 -13.22
C ARG A 54 -11.08 -4.95 -13.17
N ARG A 55 -11.98 -4.24 -12.49
CA ARG A 55 -11.85 -2.78 -12.29
C ARG A 55 -10.60 -2.42 -11.50
N ARG A 56 -10.29 -3.15 -10.42
CA ARG A 56 -9.07 -2.91 -9.62
C ARG A 56 -7.80 -3.16 -10.41
N VAL A 57 -7.77 -4.24 -11.20
CA VAL A 57 -6.64 -4.52 -12.10
C VAL A 57 -6.44 -3.38 -13.11
N ALA A 58 -7.54 -2.84 -13.66
CA ALA A 58 -7.47 -1.67 -14.53
C ALA A 58 -6.91 -0.43 -13.80
N ASP A 59 -7.38 -0.13 -12.58
CA ASP A 59 -6.85 0.96 -11.75
C ASP A 59 -5.34 0.80 -11.50
N PHE A 60 -4.87 -0.43 -11.21
CA PHE A 60 -3.46 -0.72 -10.96
C PHE A 60 -2.59 -0.56 -12.19
N ARG A 61 -3.07 -1.01 -13.36
CA ARG A 61 -2.39 -0.82 -14.65
C ARG A 61 -2.27 0.65 -15.01
N GLU A 62 -3.33 1.41 -14.76
CA GLU A 62 -3.31 2.85 -14.98
C GLU A 62 -2.31 3.55 -14.05
N TRP A 63 -2.29 3.19 -12.77
CA TRP A 63 -1.27 3.68 -11.83
C TRP A 63 0.15 3.35 -12.31
N ALA A 64 0.39 2.13 -12.80
CA ALA A 64 1.70 1.70 -13.28
C ALA A 64 2.14 2.55 -14.48
N ARG A 65 1.23 2.81 -15.42
CA ARG A 65 1.45 3.69 -16.57
C ARG A 65 1.82 5.11 -16.15
N VAL A 66 1.06 5.70 -15.22
CA VAL A 66 1.28 7.09 -14.76
C VAL A 66 2.58 7.24 -13.95
N THR A 67 2.97 6.22 -13.21
CA THR A 67 4.16 6.27 -12.33
C THR A 67 5.44 5.72 -12.97
N SER A 68 5.35 5.27 -14.24
CA SER A 68 6.41 4.53 -14.94
C SER A 68 6.88 3.29 -14.16
N ALA A 69 5.95 2.66 -13.44
CA ALA A 69 6.17 1.37 -12.80
C ALA A 69 5.73 0.24 -13.75
N ARG A 70 6.23 -0.97 -13.49
CA ARG A 70 5.78 -2.20 -14.13
C ARG A 70 5.16 -3.11 -13.08
N LEU A 71 4.18 -3.90 -13.49
CA LEU A 71 3.47 -4.86 -12.64
C LEU A 71 3.62 -6.28 -13.21
N PRO A 72 4.83 -6.88 -13.17
CA PRO A 72 5.12 -8.11 -13.90
C PRO A 72 4.22 -9.29 -13.52
N GLU A 73 3.74 -9.31 -12.26
CA GLU A 73 2.86 -10.38 -11.78
C GLU A 73 1.45 -10.31 -12.38
N PHE A 74 1.07 -9.16 -12.96
CA PHE A 74 -0.18 -8.95 -13.70
C PHE A 74 -0.02 -9.11 -15.22
N ASP A 75 1.14 -9.52 -15.71
CA ASP A 75 1.39 -9.75 -17.15
C ASP A 75 1.21 -11.22 -17.53
N ARG A 76 0.93 -12.11 -16.56
CA ARG A 76 0.63 -13.51 -16.84
C ARG A 76 -0.79 -13.67 -17.38
N GLU A 77 -0.87 -14.00 -18.65
CA GLU A 77 -2.09 -14.47 -19.31
C GLU A 77 -2.04 -16.00 -19.46
N ALA A 78 -3.20 -16.63 -19.45
CA ALA A 78 -3.33 -18.05 -19.71
C ALA A 78 -4.68 -18.40 -20.31
N THR A 79 -4.66 -19.48 -21.08
CA THR A 79 -5.86 -20.13 -21.57
C THR A 79 -6.36 -21.11 -20.51
N VAL A 80 -7.56 -20.89 -19.99
CA VAL A 80 -8.20 -21.75 -18.98
C VAL A 80 -9.41 -22.45 -19.58
N GLY A 81 -9.46 -23.78 -19.45
CA GLY A 81 -10.61 -24.58 -19.85
C GLY A 81 -11.67 -24.65 -18.76
N THR A 82 -12.95 -24.58 -19.14
CA THR A 82 -14.06 -24.82 -18.21
C THR A 82 -14.26 -26.33 -18.01
N GLY A 83 -13.45 -26.96 -17.14
CA GLY A 83 -13.50 -28.40 -16.91
C GLY A 83 -12.88 -29.23 -18.04
N ARG A 84 -13.10 -30.56 -18.04
CA ARG A 84 -12.37 -31.51 -18.91
C ARG A 84 -12.74 -31.45 -20.40
N MET A 85 -13.89 -30.84 -20.75
CA MET A 85 -14.45 -30.77 -22.11
C MET A 85 -15.09 -29.40 -22.42
N GLY A 86 -14.93 -28.40 -21.56
CA GLY A 86 -15.54 -27.09 -21.78
C GLY A 86 -14.68 -26.16 -22.64
N PRO A 87 -15.27 -25.07 -23.15
CA PRO A 87 -14.55 -24.09 -23.94
C PRO A 87 -13.37 -23.50 -23.17
N GLU A 88 -12.31 -23.26 -23.92
CA GLU A 88 -11.14 -22.52 -23.48
C GLU A 88 -11.41 -21.02 -23.53
N HIS A 89 -10.92 -20.30 -22.53
CA HIS A 89 -11.05 -18.85 -22.45
C HIS A 89 -9.74 -18.22 -22.00
N GLU A 90 -9.45 -17.03 -22.49
CA GLU A 90 -8.34 -16.24 -22.01
C GLU A 90 -8.66 -15.68 -20.62
N ALA A 91 -7.73 -15.89 -19.71
CA ALA A 91 -7.78 -15.39 -18.36
C ALA A 91 -6.46 -14.74 -17.97
N GLN A 92 -6.57 -13.72 -17.14
CA GLN A 92 -5.45 -13.06 -16.50
C GLN A 92 -5.18 -13.73 -15.16
N TYR A 93 -3.96 -14.18 -14.91
CA TYR A 93 -3.55 -14.58 -13.57
C TYR A 93 -3.39 -13.34 -12.69
N LEU A 94 -3.95 -13.41 -11.50
CA LEU A 94 -3.69 -12.43 -10.47
C LEU A 94 -2.58 -12.91 -9.54
N PRO A 95 -1.72 -12.00 -9.08
CA PRO A 95 -0.79 -12.28 -8.00
C PRO A 95 -1.52 -12.80 -6.74
N PRO A 96 -0.85 -13.63 -5.93
CA PRO A 96 -1.44 -14.19 -4.71
C PRO A 96 -1.70 -13.14 -3.64
N ILE A 97 -0.89 -12.06 -3.62
CA ILE A 97 -1.03 -10.94 -2.69
C ILE A 97 -0.64 -9.66 -3.41
N VAL A 98 -1.48 -8.63 -3.29
CA VAL A 98 -1.20 -7.26 -3.72
C VAL A 98 -1.57 -6.32 -2.60
N VAL A 99 -0.76 -5.29 -2.42
CA VAL A 99 -1.13 -4.17 -1.55
C VAL A 99 -1.31 -2.92 -2.39
N ALA A 100 -2.51 -2.35 -2.32
CA ALA A 100 -2.84 -1.05 -2.89
C ALA A 100 -3.01 -0.03 -1.76
N VAL A 101 -2.35 1.11 -1.90
CA VAL A 101 -2.40 2.23 -0.94
C VAL A 101 -3.19 3.36 -1.55
N TYR A 102 -4.15 3.85 -0.79
CA TYR A 102 -4.93 5.02 -1.14
C TYR A 102 -4.56 6.18 -0.22
N GLU A 103 -4.52 7.40 -0.77
CA GLU A 103 -4.48 8.64 0.00
C GLU A 103 -5.56 9.58 -0.58
N ASP A 104 -6.42 10.11 0.29
CA ASP A 104 -7.62 10.90 -0.06
C ASP A 104 -8.49 10.27 -1.19
N GLY A 105 -8.67 8.95 -1.16
CA GLY A 105 -9.41 8.15 -2.13
C GLY A 105 -8.65 7.86 -3.43
N VAL A 106 -7.43 8.38 -3.59
CA VAL A 106 -6.61 8.27 -4.79
C VAL A 106 -5.59 7.15 -4.62
N LEU A 107 -5.47 6.29 -5.62
CA LEU A 107 -4.47 5.22 -5.63
C LEU A 107 -3.06 5.82 -5.75
N THR A 108 -2.25 5.73 -4.70
CA THR A 108 -0.90 6.31 -4.65
C THR A 108 0.20 5.28 -4.82
N ASN A 109 -0.04 4.02 -4.45
CA ASN A 109 0.94 2.96 -4.60
C ASN A 109 0.30 1.59 -4.81
N VAL A 110 0.97 0.73 -5.58
CA VAL A 110 0.63 -0.69 -5.74
C VAL A 110 1.90 -1.50 -5.56
N VAL A 111 1.89 -2.55 -4.73
CA VAL A 111 2.99 -3.51 -4.61
C VAL A 111 2.45 -4.94 -4.75
N PRO A 112 3.21 -5.87 -5.36
CA PRO A 112 4.57 -5.70 -5.85
C PRO A 112 4.63 -4.94 -7.19
N HIS A 113 5.72 -4.21 -7.40
CA HIS A 113 5.99 -3.51 -8.68
C HIS A 113 7.49 -3.45 -8.97
N VAL A 114 7.84 -3.14 -10.22
CA VAL A 114 9.21 -2.82 -10.63
C VAL A 114 9.29 -1.37 -11.06
N ARG A 115 10.19 -0.59 -10.46
CA ARG A 115 10.42 0.81 -10.83
C ARG A 115 11.91 1.14 -10.80
N GLY A 116 12.41 1.81 -11.83
CA GLY A 116 13.83 2.13 -11.95
C GLY A 116 14.74 0.89 -11.95
N GLY A 117 14.25 -0.27 -12.38
CA GLY A 117 15.00 -1.54 -12.37
C GLY A 117 14.97 -2.31 -11.06
N HIS A 118 14.32 -1.78 -10.02
CA HIS A 118 14.21 -2.44 -8.72
C HIS A 118 12.81 -2.99 -8.50
N THR A 119 12.73 -4.23 -8.02
CA THR A 119 11.48 -4.83 -7.54
C THR A 119 11.22 -4.37 -6.12
N VAL A 120 10.03 -3.86 -5.86
CA VAL A 120 9.51 -3.60 -4.52
C VAL A 120 8.56 -4.72 -4.16
N ALA A 121 8.96 -5.59 -3.23
CA ALA A 121 8.13 -6.69 -2.75
C ALA A 121 7.13 -6.22 -1.68
N VAL A 122 6.04 -6.99 -1.48
CA VAL A 122 5.05 -6.72 -0.43
C VAL A 122 5.70 -6.71 0.96
N SER A 123 6.54 -7.71 1.27
CA SER A 123 7.22 -7.83 2.58
C SER A 123 8.18 -6.68 2.86
N GLU A 124 8.97 -6.29 1.85
CA GLU A 124 9.87 -5.15 1.92
C GLU A 124 9.11 -3.84 2.15
N TRP A 125 8.00 -3.66 1.44
CA TRP A 125 7.15 -2.48 1.62
C TRP A 125 6.51 -2.44 3.01
N LEU A 126 5.99 -3.57 3.51
CA LEU A 126 5.43 -3.66 4.86
C LEU A 126 6.48 -3.35 5.93
N GLY A 127 7.70 -3.87 5.81
CA GLY A 127 8.79 -3.55 6.73
C GLY A 127 9.08 -2.04 6.79
N ARG A 128 9.09 -1.35 5.64
CA ARG A 128 9.27 0.12 5.58
C ARG A 128 8.13 0.89 6.24
N VAL A 129 6.90 0.39 6.15
CA VAL A 129 5.74 1.01 6.80
C VAL A 129 5.85 0.86 8.32
N GLU A 130 6.20 -0.34 8.80
CA GLU A 130 6.40 -0.63 10.22
C GLU A 130 7.49 0.24 10.86
N GLU A 131 8.56 0.50 10.10
CA GLU A 131 9.71 1.34 10.44
C GLU A 131 9.42 2.86 10.41
N GLY A 132 8.22 3.27 9.99
CA GLY A 132 7.71 4.63 10.22
C GLY A 132 7.62 5.54 9.00
N ARG A 133 7.17 5.03 7.84
CA ARG A 133 6.77 5.90 6.70
C ARG A 133 5.38 5.56 6.15
N ARG A 134 4.47 6.50 6.43
CA ARG A 134 3.22 6.91 5.77
C ARG A 134 2.56 5.94 4.77
N ALA A 135 1.36 5.49 5.13
CA ALA A 135 0.21 5.37 4.23
C ALA A 135 -0.94 6.11 4.93
N SER A 136 -1.48 7.18 4.35
CA SER A 136 -2.50 7.99 5.05
C SER A 136 -3.95 7.59 4.82
N GLU A 137 -4.27 6.57 4.03
CA GLU A 137 -5.61 5.98 4.01
C GLU A 137 -5.57 4.47 3.59
N PRO A 138 -6.67 3.78 3.17
CA PRO A 138 -6.76 2.35 3.37
C PRO A 138 -5.73 1.54 2.60
N VAL A 139 -5.11 0.63 3.32
CA VAL A 139 -4.34 -0.47 2.74
C VAL A 139 -5.34 -1.52 2.29
N VAL A 140 -5.49 -1.70 0.98
CA VAL A 140 -6.24 -2.84 0.44
C VAL A 140 -5.24 -3.96 0.19
N VAL A 141 -5.32 -5.00 1.02
CA VAL A 141 -4.62 -6.26 0.75
C VAL A 141 -5.57 -7.10 -0.08
N CYS A 142 -5.20 -7.38 -1.31
CA CYS A 142 -5.95 -8.22 -2.22
C CYS A 142 -5.24 -9.54 -2.47
#